data_AF-A0A954Y9B5-F1
#
_entry.id   AF-A0A954Y9B5-F1
#
_cell.length_a   1.000
_cell.length_b   1.000
_cell.length_c   1.000
_cell.angle_alpha   90.00
_cell.angle_beta   90.00
_cell.angle_gamma   90.00
#
_symmetry.space_group_name_H-M   'P 1'
#
loop_
_entity.id
_entity.type
_entity.pdbx_description
1 polymer ?
#
loop_
_entity_poly.entity_id
_entity_poly.type
_entity_poly.pdbx_seq_one_letter_code
_entity_poly.pdbx_strand_id
1 'polypeptide(L)'
;MNTVNASPSHRYGGTSYQVLTFLLVAALGVWLAAEYLGVNVEHLAHTALAEAKVIDRIPEKWRPAAPLPELGDAEGQIPFEERAAELLDELHGLRNEVAAIRQNVKEEASSQQRSAPASFTHSPAIRRQATLAYWTRLRQIAAEVNELHNGVEVALTSDSATVVFDIRSRAFDYGCRAIDSIDANEVDRQAVDVGFRIAKWYRSGADLYTRANDVWQGRAEQENSADVQKKLEAAKQHHAREAELVRELTSRTEEILMRRYAVEFPVVNL
;
A
#
# COMPACT_ATOMS: atom_id res chain seq x y z
N MET A 1 55.62 43.39 40.17
CA MET A 1 54.79 43.29 38.96
C MET A 1 54.86 41.85 38.49
N ASN A 2 53.86 41.04 38.86
CA ASN A 2 53.78 39.62 38.50
C ASN A 2 52.75 39.48 37.38
N THR A 3 53.20 39.11 36.18
CA THR A 3 52.33 38.70 35.08
C THR A 3 52.09 37.21 35.18
N VAL A 4 50.85 36.83 35.55
CA VAL A 4 50.39 35.44 35.55
C VAL A 4 50.03 35.06 34.12
N ASN A 5 50.83 34.20 33.50
CA ASN A 5 50.51 33.57 32.22
C ASN A 5 49.43 32.50 32.44
N ALA A 6 48.19 32.82 32.08
CA ALA A 6 47.12 31.83 31.97
C ALA A 6 47.33 31.00 30.69
N SER A 7 47.58 29.70 30.85
CA SER A 7 47.55 28.76 29.73
C SER A 7 46.10 28.47 29.33
N PRO A 8 45.73 28.51 28.04
CA PRO A 8 44.39 28.14 27.60
C PRO A 8 44.17 26.64 27.80
N SER A 9 43.22 26.28 28.65
CA SER A 9 42.76 24.90 28.81
C SER A 9 41.90 24.51 27.61
N HIS A 10 42.48 23.77 26.66
CA HIS A 10 41.73 23.12 25.59
C HIS A 10 40.81 22.04 26.18
N ARG A 11 39.54 22.37 26.38
CA ARG A 11 38.48 21.40 26.68
C ARG A 11 38.03 20.69 25.41
N TYR A 12 38.85 19.76 24.90
CA TYR A 12 38.42 18.77 23.92
C TYR A 12 38.00 17.50 24.67
N GLY A 13 36.70 17.34 24.93
CA GLY A 13 36.19 16.14 25.62
C GLY A 13 34.68 15.96 25.62
N GLY A 14 33.89 16.99 25.30
CA GLY A 14 32.42 16.89 25.27
C GLY A 14 31.79 16.71 23.88
N THR A 15 32.48 17.09 22.81
CA THR A 15 31.88 17.17 21.45
C THR A 15 31.68 15.81 20.79
N SER A 16 32.58 14.85 21.00
CA SER A 16 32.46 13.50 20.40
C SER A 16 31.29 12.72 20.99
N TYR A 17 31.11 12.74 22.31
CA TYR A 17 29.97 12.10 22.97
C TYR A 17 28.64 12.74 22.56
N GLN A 18 28.60 14.06 22.43
CA GLN A 18 27.38 14.75 22.04
C GLN A 18 26.95 14.39 20.60
N VAL A 19 27.89 14.30 19.66
CA VAL A 19 27.60 13.84 18.29
C VAL A 19 27.12 12.40 18.27
N LEU A 20 27.75 11.51 19.04
CA LEU A 20 27.35 10.10 19.13
C LEU A 20 25.94 9.95 19.71
N THR A 21 25.61 10.72 20.73
CA THR A 21 24.25 10.75 21.31
C THR A 21 23.22 11.26 20.31
N PHE A 22 23.52 12.32 19.55
CA PHE A 22 22.61 12.81 18.50
C PHE A 22 22.38 11.79 17.39
N LEU A 23 23.43 11.08 16.97
CA LEU A 23 23.31 10.01 15.97
C LEU A 23 22.47 8.85 16.50
N LEU A 24 22.64 8.45 17.75
CA LEU A 24 21.84 7.40 18.38
C LEU A 24 20.36 7.80 18.49
N VAL A 25 20.07 9.03 18.93
CA VAL A 25 18.70 9.54 19.04
C VAL A 25 18.05 9.65 17.65
N ALA A 26 18.78 10.14 16.65
CA ALA A 26 18.29 10.20 15.28
C ALA A 26 18.01 8.80 14.70
N ALA A 27 18.93 7.85 14.89
CA ALA A 27 18.75 6.47 14.45
C ALA A 27 17.55 5.80 15.12
N LEU A 28 17.38 6.00 16.43
CA LEU A 28 16.25 5.48 17.20
C LEU A 28 14.92 6.10 16.74
N GLY A 29 14.91 7.41 16.46
CA GLY A 29 13.74 8.12 15.95
C GLY A 29 13.33 7.63 14.56
N VAL A 30 14.29 7.43 13.66
CA VAL A 30 14.05 6.87 12.33
C VAL A 30 13.53 5.43 12.43
N TRP A 31 14.11 4.61 13.31
CA TRP A 31 13.67 3.24 13.54
C TRP A 31 12.23 3.17 14.05
N LEU A 32 11.89 3.98 15.07
CA LEU A 32 10.52 4.07 15.59
C LEU A 32 9.53 4.58 14.54
N ALA A 33 9.92 5.55 13.72
CA ALA A 33 9.08 6.06 12.63
C ALA A 33 8.83 4.99 11.55
N ALA A 34 9.86 4.20 11.22
CA ALA A 34 9.73 3.13 10.23
C ALA A 34 8.88 1.96 10.73
N GLU A 35 9.00 1.60 12.01
CA GLU A 35 8.13 0.62 12.67
C GLU A 35 6.68 1.11 12.67
N TYR A 36 6.46 2.38 13.03
CA TYR A 36 5.12 2.99 13.01
C TYR A 36 4.49 3.00 11.61
N LEU A 37 5.30 3.15 10.55
CA LEU A 37 4.86 3.15 9.15
C LEU A 37 4.77 1.74 8.52
N GLY A 38 5.10 0.69 9.28
CA GLY A 38 5.14 -0.69 8.81
C GLY A 38 6.14 -0.90 7.67
N VAL A 39 7.26 -0.17 7.70
CA VAL A 39 8.33 -0.28 6.72
C VAL A 39 9.35 -1.31 7.22
N ASN A 40 9.66 -2.32 6.41
CA ASN A 40 10.67 -3.31 6.76
C ASN A 40 12.08 -2.68 6.75
N VAL A 41 12.53 -2.27 7.94
CA VAL A 41 13.82 -1.58 8.15
C VAL A 41 15.00 -2.48 7.79
N GLU A 42 14.88 -3.78 8.00
CA GLU A 42 15.91 -4.76 7.65
C GLU A 42 16.10 -4.84 6.14
N HIS A 43 14.99 -4.83 5.38
CA HIS A 43 15.02 -4.80 3.92
C HIS A 43 15.69 -3.51 3.39
N LEU A 44 15.32 -2.34 3.93
CA LEU A 44 15.94 -1.08 3.53
C LEU A 44 17.43 -1.00 3.91
N ALA A 45 17.80 -1.51 5.08
CA ALA A 45 19.19 -1.55 5.52
C ALA A 45 20.03 -2.45 4.62
N HIS A 46 19.53 -3.65 4.29
CA HIS A 46 20.21 -4.56 3.37
C HIS A 46 20.36 -3.94 1.97
N THR A 47 19.29 -3.37 1.41
CA THR A 47 19.30 -2.73 0.08
C THR A 47 20.25 -1.53 0.04
N ALA A 48 20.21 -0.64 1.03
CA ALA A 48 21.12 0.51 1.10
C ALA A 48 22.60 0.09 1.25
N LEU A 49 22.89 -0.95 2.05
CA LEU A 49 24.23 -1.49 2.23
C LEU A 49 24.77 -2.21 0.99
N ALA A 50 23.88 -2.89 0.25
CA ALA A 50 24.18 -3.53 -1.03
C ALA A 50 24.46 -2.48 -2.13
N GLU A 51 23.61 -1.45 -2.26
CA GLU A 51 23.79 -0.35 -3.22
C GLU A 51 25.07 0.44 -2.97
N ALA A 52 25.40 0.69 -1.69
CA ALA A 52 26.65 1.35 -1.31
C ALA A 52 27.90 0.46 -1.49
N LYS A 53 27.72 -0.83 -1.85
CA LYS A 53 28.79 -1.84 -1.97
C LYS A 53 29.62 -1.99 -0.69
N VAL A 54 28.99 -1.79 0.47
CA VAL A 54 29.64 -1.87 1.79
C VAL A 54 29.33 -3.20 2.49
N ILE A 55 28.31 -3.93 2.03
CA ILE A 55 27.86 -5.18 2.66
C ILE A 55 28.98 -6.24 2.78
N ASP A 56 29.88 -6.29 1.80
CA ASP A 56 31.02 -7.21 1.80
C ASP A 56 32.08 -6.87 2.87
N ARG A 57 32.10 -5.63 3.35
CA ARG A 57 33.02 -5.15 4.40
C ARG A 57 32.50 -5.38 5.81
N ILE A 58 31.26 -5.82 5.96
CA ILE A 58 30.64 -6.11 7.26
C ILE A 58 30.89 -7.59 7.60
N PRO A 59 31.36 -7.92 8.82
CA PRO A 59 31.51 -9.30 9.28
C PRO A 59 30.19 -10.07 9.18
N GLU A 60 30.22 -11.33 8.75
CA GLU A 60 29.02 -12.15 8.48
C GLU A 60 28.01 -12.17 9.63
N LYS A 61 28.47 -12.26 10.88
CA LYS A 61 27.62 -12.25 12.07
C LYS A 61 26.82 -10.95 12.30
N TRP A 62 27.18 -9.86 11.63
CA TRP A 62 26.55 -8.53 11.75
C TRP A 62 25.88 -8.07 10.45
N ARG A 63 25.86 -8.92 9.42
CA ARG A 63 25.11 -8.63 8.20
C ARG A 63 23.62 -8.74 8.51
N PRO A 64 22.79 -7.77 8.08
CA PRO A 64 21.35 -7.96 8.07
C PRO A 64 21.01 -9.23 7.30
N ALA A 65 20.00 -9.98 7.74
CA ALA A 65 19.54 -11.14 7.00
C ALA A 65 19.16 -10.71 5.58
N ALA A 66 19.59 -11.48 4.57
CA ALA A 66 19.08 -11.29 3.23
C ALA A 66 17.55 -11.40 3.32
N PRO A 67 16.80 -10.45 2.73
CA PRO A 67 15.36 -10.55 2.75
C PRO A 67 14.97 -11.90 2.16
N LEU A 68 14.16 -12.65 2.90
CA LEU A 68 13.44 -13.79 2.33
C LEU A 68 12.79 -13.29 1.04
N PRO A 69 12.93 -14.01 -0.09
CA PRO A 69 12.24 -13.62 -1.31
C PRO A 69 10.77 -13.46 -0.95
N GLU A 70 10.27 -12.22 -0.97
CA GLU A 70 8.85 -11.92 -0.86
C GLU A 70 8.19 -12.74 -1.96
N LEU A 71 7.48 -13.79 -1.56
CA LEU A 71 6.40 -14.49 -2.26
C LEU A 71 6.23 -14.20 -3.78
N GLY A 72 7.29 -14.36 -4.55
CA GLY A 72 7.37 -13.93 -5.94
C GLY A 72 8.22 -14.88 -6.79
N ASP A 73 9.29 -15.42 -6.21
CA ASP A 73 10.27 -16.21 -6.98
C ASP A 73 10.49 -17.63 -6.44
N ALA A 74 9.56 -18.17 -5.64
CA ALA A 74 9.62 -19.56 -5.17
C ALA A 74 8.64 -20.45 -5.93
N GLU A 75 9.22 -21.36 -6.74
CA GLU A 75 8.71 -22.65 -7.22
C GLU A 75 7.22 -22.94 -6.99
N GLY A 76 6.44 -22.94 -8.07
CA GLY A 76 5.04 -23.37 -8.08
C GLY A 76 4.04 -22.32 -8.58
N GLN A 77 4.47 -21.34 -9.39
CA GLN A 77 3.56 -20.38 -10.00
C GLN A 77 2.56 -21.11 -10.90
N ILE A 78 1.31 -21.18 -10.42
CA ILE A 78 0.11 -21.14 -11.27
C ILE A 78 0.35 -20.02 -12.30
N PRO A 79 0.36 -20.31 -13.62
CA PRO A 79 0.54 -19.34 -14.68
C PRO A 79 -0.27 -18.07 -14.42
N PHE A 80 0.30 -16.91 -14.74
CA PHE A 80 -0.38 -15.61 -14.63
C PHE A 80 -1.81 -15.65 -15.22
N GLU A 81 -1.99 -16.38 -16.31
CA GLU A 81 -3.28 -16.58 -16.98
C GLU A 81 -4.30 -17.36 -16.12
N GLU A 82 -3.84 -18.35 -15.37
CA GLU A 82 -4.68 -19.19 -14.50
C GLU A 82 -5.04 -18.43 -13.22
N ARG A 83 -4.10 -17.63 -12.68
CA ARG A 83 -4.38 -16.69 -11.58
C ARG A 83 -5.33 -15.56 -12.03
N ALA A 84 -5.20 -15.08 -13.26
CA ALA A 84 -6.08 -14.09 -13.85
C ALA A 84 -7.47 -14.63 -14.21
N ALA A 85 -7.61 -15.95 -14.41
CA ALA A 85 -8.88 -16.64 -14.59
C ALA A 85 -9.57 -16.88 -13.24
N GLU A 86 -8.83 -17.32 -12.22
CA GLU A 86 -9.32 -17.49 -10.85
C GLU A 86 -9.85 -16.17 -10.27
N LEU A 87 -9.12 -15.07 -10.47
CA LEU A 87 -9.56 -13.73 -10.07
C LEU A 87 -10.80 -13.26 -10.86
N LEU A 88 -10.95 -13.65 -12.12
CA LEU A 88 -12.16 -13.35 -12.90
C LEU A 88 -13.37 -14.14 -12.41
N ASP A 89 -13.18 -15.40 -12.04
CA ASP A 89 -14.22 -16.25 -11.44
C ASP A 89 -14.65 -15.73 -10.06
N GLU A 90 -13.69 -15.32 -9.23
CA GLU A 90 -13.96 -14.68 -7.94
C GLU A 90 -14.69 -13.35 -8.12
N LEU A 91 -14.29 -12.54 -9.10
CA LEU A 91 -14.98 -11.29 -9.48
C LEU A 91 -16.39 -11.58 -9.98
N HIS A 92 -16.60 -12.66 -10.75
CA HIS A 92 -17.94 -13.10 -11.15
C HIS A 92 -18.76 -13.58 -9.96
N GLY A 93 -18.18 -14.31 -9.02
CA GLY A 93 -18.81 -14.72 -7.76
C GLY A 93 -19.25 -13.52 -6.93
N LEU A 94 -18.36 -12.55 -6.71
CA LEU A 94 -18.65 -11.29 -6.03
C LEU A 94 -19.70 -10.47 -6.77
N ARG A 95 -19.62 -10.37 -8.10
CA ARG A 95 -20.65 -9.72 -8.91
C ARG A 95 -21.99 -10.43 -8.79
N ASN A 96 -22.01 -11.76 -8.69
CA ASN A 96 -23.24 -12.52 -8.52
C ASN A 96 -23.80 -12.40 -7.09
N GLU A 97 -22.96 -12.33 -6.06
CA GLU A 97 -23.37 -12.05 -4.67
C GLU A 97 -23.93 -10.62 -4.55
N VAL A 98 -23.23 -9.63 -5.13
CA VAL A 98 -23.67 -8.23 -5.19
C VAL A 98 -24.91 -8.09 -6.08
N ALA A 99 -25.00 -8.86 -7.17
CA ALA A 99 -26.20 -8.91 -8.01
C ALA A 99 -27.35 -9.61 -7.30
N ALA A 100 -27.12 -10.61 -6.45
CA ALA A 100 -28.15 -11.23 -5.62
C ALA A 100 -28.66 -10.27 -4.55
N ILE A 101 -27.77 -9.45 -3.97
CA ILE A 101 -28.14 -8.35 -3.06
C ILE A 101 -28.88 -7.23 -3.83
N ARG A 102 -28.45 -6.91 -5.06
CA ARG A 102 -29.07 -5.91 -5.94
C ARG A 102 -30.35 -6.41 -6.63
N GLN A 103 -30.59 -7.70 -6.82
CA GLN A 103 -31.75 -8.25 -7.54
C GLN A 103 -33.07 -8.17 -6.74
N ASN A 104 -33.02 -7.72 -5.48
CA ASN A 104 -34.20 -7.14 -4.81
C ASN A 104 -34.58 -5.76 -5.37
N VAL A 105 -33.78 -5.15 -6.24
CA VAL A 105 -34.02 -3.90 -6.98
C VAL A 105 -33.32 -3.99 -8.37
N LYS A 106 -33.97 -4.73 -9.28
CA LYS A 106 -33.99 -4.61 -10.75
C LYS A 106 -32.72 -4.14 -11.53
N GLU A 107 -32.19 -5.11 -12.28
CA GLU A 107 -31.36 -5.17 -13.52
C GLU A 107 -30.93 -3.90 -14.31
N GLU A 108 -29.66 -3.84 -14.77
CA GLU A 108 -29.23 -4.06 -16.18
C GLU A 108 -27.68 -3.96 -16.43
N ALA A 109 -27.12 -5.05 -17.01
CA ALA A 109 -26.03 -5.35 -17.96
C ALA A 109 -24.71 -4.54 -18.26
N SER A 110 -23.58 -5.30 -18.24
CA SER A 110 -22.45 -5.48 -19.23
C SER A 110 -21.52 -4.31 -19.64
N SER A 111 -20.22 -4.43 -20.02
CA SER A 111 -19.34 -5.53 -20.52
C SER A 111 -17.84 -5.15 -20.46
N GLN A 112 -16.94 -6.15 -20.35
CA GLN A 112 -15.46 -6.08 -20.40
C GLN A 112 -14.90 -6.27 -21.82
N GLN A 113 -13.69 -5.75 -22.08
CA GLN A 113 -12.83 -6.20 -23.19
C GLN A 113 -11.35 -6.21 -22.75
N ARG A 114 -10.70 -7.37 -22.92
CA ARG A 114 -9.30 -7.70 -22.56
C ARG A 114 -8.53 -8.00 -23.85
N SER A 115 -7.25 -7.64 -23.94
CA SER A 115 -6.31 -8.14 -24.95
C SER A 115 -4.86 -8.08 -24.41
N ALA A 116 -4.05 -9.09 -24.75
CA ALA A 116 -2.60 -9.22 -24.51
C ALA A 116 -1.97 -10.00 -25.70
N PRO A 117 -0.63 -10.20 -25.79
CA PRO A 117 0.44 -9.20 -25.88
C PRO A 117 1.37 -9.44 -27.12
N ALA A 118 2.34 -8.55 -27.39
CA ALA A 118 3.42 -8.78 -28.37
C ALA A 118 4.78 -8.22 -27.90
N SER A 119 5.84 -8.94 -28.25
CA SER A 119 7.21 -8.85 -27.73
C SER A 119 8.18 -7.92 -28.50
N PHE A 120 9.10 -7.30 -27.75
CA PHE A 120 10.45 -6.75 -28.02
C PHE A 120 10.71 -5.78 -29.19
N THR A 121 10.87 -4.49 -28.88
CA THR A 121 12.06 -3.62 -29.13
C THR A 121 11.76 -2.20 -28.62
N HIS A 122 12.55 -1.70 -27.67
CA HIS A 122 12.18 -0.54 -26.83
C HIS A 122 12.14 0.79 -27.59
N SER A 123 10.91 1.23 -27.90
CA SER A 123 10.59 2.61 -28.25
C SER A 123 9.95 3.31 -27.04
N PRO A 124 10.24 4.60 -26.77
CA PRO A 124 9.54 5.40 -25.75
C PRO A 124 8.00 5.40 -25.92
N ALA A 125 7.49 5.07 -27.11
CA ALA A 125 6.06 4.88 -27.36
C ALA A 125 5.46 3.66 -26.64
N ILE A 126 6.19 2.55 -26.51
CA ILE A 126 5.70 1.32 -25.87
C ILE A 126 5.53 1.55 -24.37
N ARG A 127 6.55 2.13 -23.71
CA ARG A 127 6.49 2.49 -22.29
C ARG A 127 5.33 3.46 -21.99
N ARG A 128 5.12 4.46 -22.85
CA ARG A 128 3.98 5.38 -22.76
C ARG A 128 2.65 4.62 -22.79
N GLN A 129 2.47 3.71 -23.73
CA GLN A 129 1.23 2.94 -23.89
C GLN A 129 1.00 1.97 -22.73
N ALA A 130 2.04 1.25 -22.30
CA ALA A 130 2.01 0.37 -21.14
C ALA A 130 1.65 1.16 -19.87
N THR A 131 2.27 2.32 -19.66
CA THR A 131 1.99 3.18 -18.50
C THR A 131 0.57 3.71 -18.50
N LEU A 132 0.06 4.13 -19.66
CA LEU A 132 -1.34 4.59 -19.79
C LEU A 132 -2.34 3.46 -19.52
N ALA A 133 -2.07 2.26 -20.04
CA ALA A 133 -2.91 1.08 -19.80
C ALA A 133 -2.92 0.70 -18.32
N TYR A 134 -1.74 0.66 -17.69
CA TYR A 134 -1.57 0.39 -16.26
C TYR A 134 -2.35 1.40 -15.40
N TRP A 135 -2.17 2.71 -15.67
CA TRP A 135 -2.87 3.77 -14.95
C TRP A 135 -4.38 3.72 -15.13
N THR A 136 -4.84 3.44 -16.35
CA THR A 136 -6.26 3.24 -16.64
C THR A 136 -6.82 2.06 -15.86
N ARG A 137 -6.07 0.97 -15.72
CA ARG A 137 -6.49 -0.18 -14.91
C ARG A 137 -6.55 0.14 -13.43
N LEU A 138 -5.61 0.91 -12.88
CA LEU A 138 -5.67 1.40 -11.49
C LEU A 138 -6.97 2.18 -11.24
N ARG A 139 -7.32 3.12 -12.13
CA ARG A 139 -8.57 3.87 -12.04
C ARG A 139 -9.79 2.95 -12.06
N GLN A 140 -9.81 1.96 -12.96
CA GLN A 140 -10.94 1.02 -13.04
C GLN A 140 -11.13 0.25 -11.74
N ILE A 141 -10.04 -0.28 -11.18
CA ILE A 141 -10.09 -0.99 -9.89
C ILE A 141 -10.60 -0.05 -8.79
N ALA A 142 -10.12 1.19 -8.76
CA ALA A 142 -10.59 2.16 -7.77
C ALA A 142 -12.09 2.46 -7.90
N ALA A 143 -12.60 2.59 -9.13
CA ALA A 143 -14.02 2.75 -9.39
C ALA A 143 -14.83 1.51 -8.98
N GLU A 144 -14.34 0.30 -9.28
CA GLU A 144 -14.98 -0.97 -8.91
C GLU A 144 -15.10 -1.10 -7.38
N VAL A 145 -14.03 -0.83 -6.63
CA VAL A 145 -14.04 -0.86 -5.15
C VAL A 145 -14.98 0.20 -4.58
N ASN A 146 -14.98 1.42 -5.12
CA ASN A 146 -15.87 2.48 -4.67
C ASN A 146 -17.34 2.18 -4.96
N GLU A 147 -17.65 1.53 -6.09
CA GLU A 147 -19.01 1.07 -6.37
C GLU A 147 -19.48 0.05 -5.30
N LEU A 148 -18.62 -0.91 -4.92
CA LEU A 148 -18.93 -1.88 -3.88
C LEU A 148 -19.20 -1.21 -2.53
N HIS A 149 -18.38 -0.24 -2.14
CA HIS A 149 -18.56 0.49 -0.88
C HIS A 149 -19.83 1.32 -0.84
N ASN A 150 -20.09 2.09 -1.89
CA ASN A 150 -21.27 2.94 -2.00
C ASN A 150 -22.55 2.08 -2.07
N GLY A 151 -22.47 0.90 -2.70
CA GLY A 151 -23.58 -0.03 -2.82
C GLY A 151 -24.06 -0.59 -1.48
N VAL A 152 -23.15 -0.80 -0.51
CA VAL A 152 -23.50 -1.34 0.82
C VAL A 152 -23.77 -0.26 1.87
N GLU A 153 -23.42 1.00 1.61
CA GLU A 153 -23.56 2.09 2.58
C GLU A 153 -25.02 2.35 2.95
N VAL A 154 -25.93 2.29 1.98
CA VAL A 154 -27.37 2.48 2.21
C VAL A 154 -27.97 1.38 3.10
N ALA A 155 -27.33 0.21 3.12
CA ALA A 155 -27.77 -0.93 3.90
C ALA A 155 -27.20 -0.94 5.34
N LEU A 156 -26.42 0.05 5.77
CA LEU A 156 -25.81 0.05 7.11
C LEU A 156 -26.84 0.34 8.20
N THR A 157 -27.27 -0.72 8.88
CA THR A 157 -28.12 -0.70 10.08
C THR A 157 -27.47 -1.52 11.19
N SER A 158 -28.02 -1.51 12.42
CA SER A 158 -27.51 -2.35 13.50
C SER A 158 -27.51 -3.84 13.15
N ASP A 159 -28.51 -4.26 12.38
CA ASP A 159 -28.80 -5.68 12.12
C ASP A 159 -28.00 -6.21 10.91
N SER A 160 -27.53 -5.31 10.05
CA SER A 160 -26.78 -5.60 8.82
C SER A 160 -25.31 -5.20 8.90
N ALA A 161 -24.87 -4.59 10.01
CA ALA A 161 -23.51 -4.05 10.15
C ALA A 161 -22.41 -5.10 9.93
N THR A 162 -22.59 -6.33 10.42
CA THR A 162 -21.62 -7.43 10.21
C THR A 162 -21.44 -7.74 8.73
N VAL A 163 -22.55 -7.87 7.99
CA VAL A 163 -22.56 -8.12 6.55
C VAL A 163 -21.91 -6.95 5.79
N VAL A 164 -22.23 -5.71 6.16
CA VAL A 164 -21.64 -4.52 5.53
C VAL A 164 -20.12 -4.45 5.76
N PHE A 165 -19.65 -4.75 6.98
CA PHE A 165 -18.22 -4.77 7.27
C PHE A 165 -17.49 -5.90 6.55
N ASP A 166 -18.10 -7.09 6.48
CA ASP A 166 -17.55 -8.22 5.71
C ASP A 166 -17.39 -7.87 4.22
N ILE A 167 -18.43 -7.32 3.59
CA ILE A 167 -18.37 -6.91 2.17
C ILE A 167 -17.31 -5.82 1.96
N ARG A 168 -17.22 -4.82 2.85
CA ARG A 168 -16.18 -3.78 2.74
C ARG A 168 -14.77 -4.36 2.88
N SER A 169 -14.57 -5.29 3.81
CA SER A 169 -13.28 -5.97 3.97
C SER A 169 -12.88 -6.70 2.68
N ARG A 170 -13.79 -7.51 2.13
CA ARG A 170 -13.58 -8.25 0.88
C ARG A 170 -13.37 -7.33 -0.33
N ALA A 171 -14.08 -6.20 -0.40
CA ALA A 171 -13.90 -5.21 -1.48
C ALA A 171 -12.50 -4.58 -1.45
N PHE A 172 -12.00 -4.26 -0.25
CA PHE A 172 -10.64 -3.78 -0.07
C PHE A 172 -9.59 -4.86 -0.42
N ASP A 173 -9.78 -6.10 0.02
CA ASP A 173 -8.88 -7.21 -0.33
C ASP A 173 -8.84 -7.45 -1.85
N TYR A 174 -10.00 -7.44 -2.51
CA TYR A 174 -10.12 -7.48 -3.96
C TYR A 174 -9.30 -6.35 -4.61
N GLY A 175 -9.45 -5.11 -4.14
CA GLY A 175 -8.70 -3.97 -4.68
C GLY A 175 -7.19 -4.17 -4.60
N CYS A 176 -6.69 -4.69 -3.48
CA CYS A 176 -5.27 -5.00 -3.30
C CYS A 176 -4.81 -6.07 -4.31
N ARG A 177 -5.47 -7.23 -4.34
CA ARG A 177 -5.11 -8.35 -5.20
C ARG A 177 -5.23 -8.01 -6.68
N ALA A 178 -6.23 -7.21 -7.05
CA ALA A 178 -6.44 -6.75 -8.42
C ALA A 178 -5.28 -5.87 -8.88
N ILE A 179 -4.75 -4.99 -8.02
CA ILE A 179 -3.58 -4.15 -8.35
C ILE A 179 -2.31 -5.00 -8.43
N ASP A 180 -2.10 -5.90 -7.47
CA ASP A 180 -0.94 -6.80 -7.46
C ASP A 180 -0.90 -7.72 -8.71
N SER A 181 -2.05 -7.94 -9.35
CA SER A 181 -2.19 -8.74 -10.58
C SER A 181 -1.97 -7.97 -11.89
N ILE A 182 -1.76 -6.66 -11.87
CA ILE A 182 -1.56 -5.88 -13.11
C ILE A 182 -0.13 -6.13 -13.62
N ASP A 183 0.00 -6.41 -14.91
CA ASP A 183 1.32 -6.48 -15.55
C ASP A 183 2.04 -5.12 -15.45
N ALA A 184 3.15 -5.11 -14.72
CA ALA A 184 4.01 -3.94 -14.53
C ALA A 184 5.20 -3.91 -15.50
N ASN A 185 5.29 -4.87 -16.44
CA ASN A 185 6.35 -4.91 -17.43
C ASN A 185 6.31 -3.67 -18.31
N GLU A 186 7.48 -3.05 -18.49
CA GLU A 186 7.66 -1.85 -19.31
C GLU A 186 6.85 -0.62 -18.87
N VAL A 187 6.25 -0.64 -17.67
CA VAL A 187 5.53 0.49 -17.08
C VAL A 187 6.52 1.47 -16.45
N ASP A 188 6.18 2.77 -16.45
CA ASP A 188 6.94 3.77 -15.71
C ASP A 188 6.95 3.45 -14.21
N ARG A 189 8.16 3.37 -13.62
CA ARG A 189 8.34 3.03 -12.21
C ARG A 189 7.50 3.91 -11.27
N GLN A 190 7.32 5.20 -11.60
CA GLN A 190 6.51 6.10 -10.77
C GLN A 190 5.02 5.72 -10.76
N ALA A 191 4.49 5.21 -11.88
CA ALA A 191 3.13 4.67 -11.94
C ALA A 191 3.02 3.37 -11.14
N VAL A 192 4.02 2.49 -11.24
CA VAL A 192 4.07 1.25 -10.44
C VAL A 192 4.08 1.56 -8.94
N ASP A 193 4.90 2.53 -8.50
CA ASP A 193 4.96 2.99 -7.10
C ASP A 193 3.60 3.52 -6.60
N VAL A 194 2.80 4.16 -7.46
CA VAL A 194 1.42 4.56 -7.14
C VAL A 194 0.56 3.32 -6.90
N GLY A 195 0.62 2.32 -7.78
CA GLY A 195 -0.11 1.06 -7.61
C GLY A 195 0.19 0.40 -6.27
N PHE A 196 1.47 0.27 -5.90
CA PHE A 196 1.87 -0.29 -4.60
C PHE A 196 1.32 0.50 -3.40
N ARG A 197 1.32 1.84 -3.47
CA ARG A 197 0.74 2.67 -2.40
C ARG A 197 -0.76 2.46 -2.26
N ILE A 198 -1.49 2.39 -3.37
CA ILE A 198 -2.93 2.13 -3.37
C ILE A 198 -3.21 0.72 -2.82
N ALA A 199 -2.48 -0.30 -3.28
CA ALA A 199 -2.60 -1.66 -2.78
C ALA A 199 -2.34 -1.77 -1.27
N LYS A 200 -1.29 -1.09 -0.76
CA LYS A 200 -1.00 -1.02 0.68
C LYS A 200 -2.17 -0.37 1.45
N TRP A 201 -2.72 0.73 0.95
CA TRP A 201 -3.87 1.40 1.56
C TRP A 201 -5.13 0.51 1.57
N TYR A 202 -5.35 -0.25 0.50
CA TYR A 202 -6.41 -1.24 0.43
C TYR A 202 -6.25 -2.37 1.43
N ARG A 203 -5.05 -2.93 1.57
CA ARG A 203 -4.76 -3.95 2.60
C ARG A 203 -5.06 -3.44 4.02
N SER A 204 -4.62 -2.21 4.34
CA SER A 204 -4.94 -1.53 5.61
C SER A 204 -6.45 -1.37 5.83
N GLY A 205 -7.20 -1.10 4.75
CA GLY A 205 -8.66 -1.01 4.77
C GLY A 205 -9.34 -2.35 5.05
N ALA A 206 -8.89 -3.44 4.43
CA ALA A 206 -9.42 -4.78 4.69
C ALA A 206 -9.25 -5.15 6.17
N ASP A 207 -8.03 -4.97 6.71
CA ASP A 207 -7.74 -5.22 8.13
C ASP A 207 -8.57 -4.36 9.08
N LEU A 208 -8.89 -3.12 8.70
CA LEU A 208 -9.76 -2.24 9.48
C LEU A 208 -11.18 -2.80 9.57
N TYR A 209 -11.75 -3.25 8.44
CA TYR A 209 -13.13 -3.73 8.40
C TYR A 209 -13.29 -5.15 8.95
N THR A 210 -12.28 -6.01 8.83
CA THR A 210 -12.24 -7.29 9.56
C THR A 210 -12.29 -7.05 11.06
N ARG A 211 -11.44 -6.15 11.59
CA ARG A 211 -11.48 -5.77 13.01
C ARG A 211 -12.82 -5.14 13.39
N ALA A 212 -13.39 -4.28 12.54
CA ALA A 212 -14.70 -3.68 12.80
C ALA A 212 -15.80 -4.75 12.97
N ASN A 213 -15.77 -5.80 12.14
CA ASN A 213 -16.68 -6.93 12.22
C ASN A 213 -16.50 -7.70 13.53
N ASP A 214 -15.25 -8.02 13.91
CA ASP A 214 -14.93 -8.72 15.17
C ASP A 214 -15.46 -7.96 16.40
N VAL A 215 -15.28 -6.63 16.41
CA VAL A 215 -15.79 -5.75 17.48
C VAL A 215 -17.32 -5.75 17.51
N TRP A 216 -17.96 -5.75 16.35
CA TRP A 216 -19.42 -5.74 16.26
C TRP A 216 -20.02 -7.07 16.72
N GLN A 217 -19.41 -8.20 16.38
CA GLN A 217 -19.83 -9.53 16.83
C GLN A 217 -19.56 -9.71 18.34
N GLY A 218 -18.39 -9.27 18.83
CA GLY A 218 -17.99 -9.36 20.24
C GLY A 218 -18.76 -8.44 21.19
N ARG A 219 -19.46 -7.42 20.68
CA ARG A 219 -20.37 -6.57 21.48
C ARG A 219 -21.53 -7.33 22.14
N ALA A 220 -21.86 -8.52 21.65
CA ALA A 220 -22.85 -9.38 22.28
C ALA A 220 -22.38 -9.96 23.63
N GLU A 221 -21.07 -9.91 23.96
CA GLU A 221 -20.52 -10.72 25.05
C GLU A 221 -19.79 -9.97 26.20
N GLN A 222 -19.21 -8.75 26.07
CA GLN A 222 -18.32 -8.24 27.15
C GLN A 222 -18.21 -6.71 27.45
N GLU A 223 -17.84 -6.43 28.72
CA GLU A 223 -17.70 -5.17 29.47
C GLU A 223 -16.67 -4.12 28.94
N ASN A 224 -15.83 -4.44 27.95
CA ASN A 224 -14.76 -3.55 27.43
C ASN A 224 -15.09 -2.85 26.09
N SER A 225 -16.37 -2.76 25.71
CA SER A 225 -16.80 -2.21 24.42
C SER A 225 -16.31 -0.77 24.15
N ALA A 226 -16.10 0.06 25.19
CA ALA A 226 -15.74 1.47 25.01
C ALA A 226 -14.30 1.67 24.49
N ASP A 227 -13.32 0.97 25.06
CA ASP A 227 -11.91 1.07 24.65
C ASP A 227 -11.69 0.49 23.25
N VAL A 228 -12.38 -0.60 22.95
CA VAL A 228 -12.34 -1.25 21.64
C VAL A 228 -12.93 -0.33 20.57
N GLN A 229 -14.06 0.32 20.85
CA GLN A 229 -14.66 1.29 19.94
C GLN A 229 -13.78 2.52 19.75
N LYS A 230 -13.10 3.00 20.79
CA LYS A 230 -12.13 4.10 20.69
C LYS A 230 -10.95 3.74 19.78
N LYS A 231 -10.42 2.52 19.89
CA LYS A 231 -9.35 2.01 19.00
C LYS A 231 -9.82 1.92 17.56
N LEU A 232 -11.05 1.45 17.32
CA LEU A 232 -11.63 1.36 15.99
C LEU A 232 -11.80 2.75 15.36
N GLU A 233 -12.32 3.72 16.09
CA GLU A 233 -12.46 5.10 15.59
C GLU A 233 -11.09 5.74 15.29
N ALA A 234 -10.08 5.51 16.14
CA ALA A 234 -8.72 5.96 15.85
C ALA A 234 -8.16 5.32 14.57
N ALA A 235 -8.42 4.04 14.34
CA ALA A 235 -8.00 3.32 13.13
C ALA A 235 -8.72 3.84 11.88
N LYS A 236 -10.02 4.13 11.96
CA LYS A 236 -10.77 4.79 10.86
C LYS A 236 -10.20 6.16 10.51
N GLN A 237 -9.93 6.99 11.51
CA GLN A 237 -9.32 8.31 11.31
C GLN A 237 -7.92 8.19 10.70
N HIS A 238 -7.13 7.21 11.14
CA HIS A 238 -5.83 6.93 10.57
C HIS A 238 -5.93 6.56 9.09
N HIS A 239 -6.79 5.58 8.77
CA HIS A 239 -7.03 5.12 7.40
C HIS A 239 -7.54 6.23 6.47
N ALA A 240 -8.39 7.13 6.97
CA ALA A 240 -8.85 8.30 6.23
C ALA A 240 -7.72 9.29 5.90
N ARG A 241 -6.80 9.56 6.86
CA ARG A 241 -5.61 10.38 6.61
C ARG A 241 -4.65 9.73 5.62
N GLU A 242 -4.49 8.41 5.69
CA GLU A 242 -3.71 7.67 4.69
C GLU A 242 -4.32 7.82 3.29
N ALA A 243 -5.65 7.77 3.18
CA ALA A 243 -6.33 7.98 1.90
C ALA A 243 -6.04 9.36 1.31
N GLU A 244 -6.06 10.43 2.13
CA GLU A 244 -5.71 11.78 1.69
C GLU A 244 -4.28 11.86 1.14
N LEU A 245 -3.32 11.27 1.87
CA LEU A 245 -1.93 11.21 1.42
C LEU A 245 -1.76 10.43 0.12
N VAL A 246 -2.44 9.28 -0.01
CA VAL A 246 -2.40 8.47 -1.23
C VAL A 246 -2.99 9.25 -2.41
N ARG A 247 -4.10 9.96 -2.23
CA ARG A 247 -4.69 10.84 -3.26
C ARG A 247 -3.72 11.93 -3.69
N GLU A 248 -3.12 12.66 -2.74
CA GLU A 248 -2.16 13.73 -3.03
C GLU A 248 -0.96 13.22 -3.85
N LEU A 249 -0.34 12.12 -3.41
CA LEU A 249 0.82 11.53 -4.10
C LEU A 249 0.45 10.95 -5.47
N THR A 250 -0.78 10.43 -5.62
CA THR A 250 -1.30 9.93 -6.89
C THR A 250 -1.47 11.08 -7.88
N SER A 251 -2.15 12.17 -7.49
CA SER A 251 -2.34 13.36 -8.33
C SER A 251 -1.01 13.99 -8.74
N ARG A 252 -0.06 14.10 -7.80
CA ARG A 252 1.28 14.61 -8.13
C ARG A 252 2.01 13.73 -9.15
N THR A 253 1.84 12.41 -9.05
CA THR A 253 2.45 11.48 -10.01
C THR A 253 1.78 11.58 -11.38
N GLU A 254 0.46 11.72 -11.41
CA GLU A 254 -0.30 11.99 -12.64
C GLU A 254 0.27 13.19 -13.40
N GLU A 255 0.47 14.33 -12.73
CA GLU A 255 1.05 15.52 -13.35
C GLU A 255 2.44 15.28 -13.93
N ILE A 256 3.29 14.52 -13.22
CA ILE A 256 4.64 14.18 -13.68
C ILE A 256 4.56 13.32 -14.95
N LEU A 257 3.67 12.31 -14.96
CA LEU A 257 3.48 11.42 -16.10
C LEU A 257 2.89 12.16 -17.30
N MET A 258 1.92 13.06 -17.09
CA MET A 258 1.36 13.91 -18.14
C MET A 258 2.43 14.76 -18.81
N ARG A 259 3.31 15.40 -18.02
CA ARG A 259 4.43 16.19 -18.56
C ARG A 259 5.47 15.33 -19.28
N ARG A 260 5.77 14.14 -18.76
CA ARG A 260 6.78 13.22 -19.33
C ARG A 260 6.33 12.64 -20.67
N TYR A 261 5.07 12.23 -20.76
CA TYR A 261 4.56 11.49 -21.92
C TYR A 261 3.74 12.35 -22.89
N ALA A 262 3.43 13.60 -22.52
CA ALA A 262 2.56 14.51 -23.26
C ALA A 262 1.21 13.87 -23.61
N VAL A 263 0.59 13.23 -22.61
CA VAL A 263 -0.74 12.56 -22.68
C VAL A 263 -1.51 12.85 -21.42
N GLU A 264 -2.83 12.94 -21.56
CA GLU A 264 -3.75 12.98 -20.43
C GLU A 264 -3.91 11.59 -19.82
N PHE A 265 -3.56 11.48 -18.54
CA PHE A 265 -3.85 10.29 -17.76
C PHE A 265 -5.21 10.46 -17.09
N PRO A 266 -6.04 9.42 -17.01
CA PRO A 266 -7.34 9.54 -16.37
C PRO A 266 -7.17 9.61 -14.85
N VAL A 267 -7.88 10.57 -14.21
CA VAL A 267 -7.84 10.75 -12.75
C VAL A 267 -8.24 9.46 -12.02
N VAL A 268 -7.44 9.06 -11.02
CA VAL A 268 -7.73 7.92 -10.13
C VAL A 268 -8.47 8.43 -8.90
N ASN A 269 -9.77 8.13 -8.81
CA ASN A 269 -10.59 8.50 -7.66
C ASN A 269 -10.62 7.35 -6.65
N LEU A 270 -9.82 7.49 -5.60
CA LEU A 270 -9.78 6.59 -4.44
C LEU A 270 -10.86 6.97 -3.43
#